data_AF-A0ABD0PP43-F1
#
_entry.id   AF-A0ABD0PP43-F1
#
_cell.length_a   1.000
_cell.length_b   1.000
_cell.length_c   1.000
_cell.angle_alpha   90.00
_cell.angle_beta   90.00
_cell.angle_gamma   90.00
#
_symmetry.space_group_name_H-M   'P 1'
#
loop_
_entity.id
_entity.type
_entity.pdbx_description
1 polymer ?
#
loop_
_entity_poly.entity_id
_entity_poly.type
_entity_poly.pdbx_seq_one_letter_code
_entity_poly.pdbx_strand_id
1 'polypeptide(L)'
;IKKALELYEQLRQRMGVVVVGPSGAGKSTLWRMLRAALSKMGRVVKQYTMNPKAMPRQQLLGHIDMDTREWSDGVLTSSARQVVREPQEVSSWIVCDGDIDPEWIESLNSVLDDNRLLTMPSGERIQFGPNVNFLFETHDLSCASPATISRMGMIFL
;
A
#
# COMPACT_ATOMS: atom_id res chain seq x y z
N ILE A 1 6.21 10.75 18.74
CA ILE A 1 5.90 9.48 19.46
C ILE A 1 4.41 9.15 19.38
N LYS A 2 3.49 10.02 19.83
CA LYS A 2 2.03 9.76 19.75
C LYS A 2 1.56 9.31 18.36
N LYS A 3 1.94 10.03 17.30
CA LYS A 3 1.63 9.69 15.91
C LYS A 3 2.20 8.34 15.44
N ALA A 4 3.34 7.91 15.98
CA ALA A 4 3.94 6.63 15.62
C ALA A 4 3.19 5.46 16.28
N LEU A 5 2.70 5.66 17.51
CA LEU A 5 1.83 4.70 18.20
C LEU A 5 0.46 4.63 17.52
N GLU A 6 -0.11 5.78 17.15
CA GLU A 6 -1.35 5.86 16.37
C GLU A 6 -1.20 5.10 15.04
N LEU A 7 -0.10 5.28 14.31
CA LEU A 7 0.21 4.52 13.10
C LEU A 7 0.30 3.01 13.38
N TYR A 8 0.97 2.62 14.45
CA TYR A 8 1.06 1.21 14.83
C TYR A 8 -0.29 0.58 15.15
N GLU A 9 -1.18 1.29 15.84
CA GLU A 9 -2.54 0.82 16.13
C GLU A 9 -3.38 0.72 14.85
N GLN A 10 -3.32 1.72 13.97
CA GLN A 10 -4.04 1.71 12.69
C GLN A 10 -3.60 0.56 11.79
N LEU A 11 -2.29 0.29 11.70
CA LEU A 11 -1.75 -0.84 10.91
C LEU A 11 -2.18 -2.21 11.45
N ARG A 12 -2.57 -2.31 12.73
CA ARG A 12 -3.11 -3.55 13.30
C ARG A 12 -4.60 -3.73 13.06
N GLN A 13 -5.34 -2.62 12.92
CA GLN A 13 -6.79 -2.64 12.73
C GLN A 13 -7.18 -2.75 11.27
N ARG A 14 -6.44 -2.07 10.38
CA ARG A 14 -6.80 -1.93 8.97
C ARG A 14 -5.64 -2.33 8.07
N MET A 15 -5.99 -2.86 6.90
CA MET A 15 -4.99 -3.23 5.91
C MET A 15 -4.34 -2.00 5.28
N GLY A 16 -5.12 -0.97 4.97
CA GLY A 16 -4.64 0.29 4.41
C GLY A 16 -4.64 1.42 5.41
N VAL A 17 -3.55 2.19 5.45
CA VAL A 17 -3.43 3.42 6.25
C VAL A 17 -2.88 4.53 5.38
N VAL A 18 -3.53 5.70 5.40
CA VAL A 18 -3.11 6.91 4.70
C VAL A 18 -2.51 7.88 5.71
N VAL A 19 -1.33 8.39 5.40
CA VAL A 19 -0.63 9.44 6.12
C VAL A 19 -0.73 10.72 5.27
N VAL A 20 -1.50 11.68 5.77
CA VAL A 20 -1.82 12.94 5.10
C VAL A 20 -1.07 14.08 5.78
N GLY A 21 -0.50 14.98 4.99
CA GLY A 21 0.13 16.20 5.50
C GLY A 21 1.01 16.88 4.48
N PRO A 22 1.45 18.13 4.73
CA PRO A 22 2.23 18.89 3.77
C PRO A 22 3.63 18.29 3.53
N SER A 23 4.29 18.76 2.47
CA SER A 23 5.69 18.41 2.23
C SER A 23 6.55 18.87 3.42
N GLY A 24 7.53 18.04 3.82
CA GLY A 24 8.38 18.34 4.98
C GLY A 24 7.75 18.05 6.36
N ALA A 25 6.49 17.62 6.44
CA ALA A 25 5.83 17.29 7.72
C ALA A 25 6.39 16.04 8.44
N GLY A 26 7.39 15.35 7.84
CA GLY A 26 8.00 14.16 8.43
C GLY A 26 7.17 12.88 8.29
N LYS A 27 6.21 12.84 7.35
CA LYS A 27 5.39 11.66 7.03
C LYS A 27 6.25 10.43 6.75
N SER A 28 7.23 10.55 5.85
CA SER A 28 8.10 9.42 5.56
C SER A 28 8.99 9.02 6.73
N THR A 29 9.41 9.98 7.53
CA THR A 29 10.18 9.74 8.76
C THR A 29 9.35 8.98 9.80
N LEU A 30 8.03 9.24 9.89
CA LEU A 30 7.13 8.60 10.83
C LEU A 30 7.12 7.07 10.69
N TRP A 31 6.81 6.58 9.49
CA TRP A 31 6.72 5.13 9.25
C TRP A 31 8.11 4.47 9.21
N ARG A 32 9.15 5.17 8.74
CA ARG A 32 10.54 4.67 8.79
C ARG A 32 11.03 4.48 10.24
N MET A 33 10.73 5.44 11.12
CA MET A 33 11.07 5.34 12.54
C MET A 33 10.30 4.22 13.23
N LEU A 34 9.01 4.07 12.93
CA LEU A 34 8.21 2.96 13.45
C LEU A 34 8.77 1.61 13.01
N ARG A 35 9.12 1.46 11.73
CA ARG A 35 9.76 0.24 11.19
C ARG A 35 11.06 -0.09 11.92
N ALA A 36 11.93 0.91 12.13
CA ALA A 36 13.20 0.72 12.84
C ALA A 36 12.98 0.30 14.30
N ALA A 37 11.97 0.87 14.98
CA ALA A 37 11.60 0.48 16.34
C ALA A 37 11.09 -0.97 16.39
N LEU A 38 10.22 -1.38 15.47
CA LEU A 38 9.73 -2.76 15.37
C LEU A 38 10.86 -3.76 15.07
N SER A 39 11.80 -3.38 14.22
CA SER A 39 12.98 -4.19 13.91
C SER A 39 13.85 -4.43 15.14
N LYS A 40 14.04 -3.40 15.98
CA LYS A 40 14.76 -3.54 17.26
C LYS A 40 14.05 -4.42 18.28
N MET A 41 12.73 -4.57 18.18
CA MET A 41 11.93 -5.50 18.98
C MET A 41 11.96 -6.95 18.44
N GLY A 42 12.76 -7.23 17.41
CA GLY A 42 12.88 -8.56 16.81
C GLY A 42 11.79 -8.90 15.80
N ARG A 43 10.98 -7.93 15.35
CA ARG A 43 10.00 -8.14 14.28
C ARG A 43 10.62 -7.84 12.92
N VAL A 44 10.49 -8.77 11.98
CA VAL A 44 10.97 -8.57 10.60
C VAL A 44 9.90 -7.77 9.84
N VAL A 45 10.24 -6.54 9.45
CA VAL A 45 9.36 -5.66 8.67
C VAL A 45 10.01 -5.35 7.33
N LYS A 46 9.51 -5.95 6.24
CA LYS A 46 9.94 -5.66 4.87
C LYS A 46 9.17 -4.45 4.35
N GLN A 47 9.86 -3.56 3.62
CA GLN A 47 9.25 -2.39 3.01
C GLN A 47 9.38 -2.48 1.49
N TYR A 48 8.31 -2.16 0.77
CA TYR A 48 8.25 -2.07 -0.68
C TYR A 48 7.73 -0.69 -1.04
N THR A 49 8.63 0.22 -1.39
CA THR A 49 8.27 1.60 -1.70
C THR A 49 8.10 1.77 -3.21
N MET A 50 6.99 2.37 -3.62
CA MET A 50 6.68 2.69 -5.00
C MET A 50 6.07 4.09 -5.10
N ASN A 51 6.34 4.78 -6.21
CA ASN A 51 5.71 6.06 -6.51
C ASN A 51 4.69 5.84 -7.65
N PRO A 52 3.37 5.80 -7.35
CA PRO A 52 2.35 5.52 -8.36
C PRO A 52 2.26 6.61 -9.43
N LYS A 53 2.63 7.86 -9.11
CA LYS A 53 2.57 9.00 -10.03
C LYS A 53 3.77 9.08 -10.97
N ALA A 54 4.89 8.48 -10.59
CA ALA A 54 6.10 8.46 -11.41
C ALA A 54 6.02 7.47 -12.59
N MET A 55 5.00 6.60 -12.61
CA MET A 55 4.85 5.56 -13.63
C MET A 55 3.42 5.51 -14.18
N PRO A 56 3.24 5.14 -15.46
CA PRO A 56 1.92 4.90 -16.01
C PRO A 56 1.19 3.78 -15.26
N ARG A 57 -0.15 3.85 -15.21
CA ARG A 57 -1.02 2.81 -14.60
C ARG A 57 -0.66 1.39 -15.05
N GLN A 58 -0.35 1.21 -16.35
CA GLN A 58 0.02 -0.08 -16.93
C GLN A 58 1.33 -0.64 -16.36
N GLN A 59 2.28 0.22 -15.98
CA GLN A 59 3.52 -0.20 -15.32
C GLN A 59 3.34 -0.40 -13.81
N LEU A 60 2.39 0.30 -13.19
CA LEU A 60 2.06 0.11 -11.78
C LEU A 60 1.32 -1.20 -11.54
N LEU A 61 0.20 -1.40 -12.22
CA LEU A 61 -0.70 -2.54 -12.01
C LEU A 61 -0.40 -3.73 -12.93
N GLY A 62 0.35 -3.51 -14.00
CA GLY A 62 0.51 -4.48 -15.08
C GLY A 62 -0.52 -4.26 -16.19
N HIS A 63 -0.25 -4.86 -17.34
CA HIS A 63 -1.13 -4.79 -18.50
C HIS A 63 -1.03 -6.09 -19.32
N ILE A 64 -2.04 -6.31 -20.16
CA ILE A 64 -1.99 -7.36 -21.17
C ILE A 64 -1.50 -6.69 -22.45
N ASP A 65 -0.42 -7.22 -23.01
CA ASP A 65 0.05 -6.82 -24.33
C ASP A 65 -0.98 -7.29 -25.38
N MET A 66 -1.48 -6.37 -26.21
CA MET A 66 -2.55 -6.68 -27.16
C MET A 66 -2.07 -7.51 -28.35
N ASP A 67 -0.77 -7.46 -28.66
CA ASP A 67 -0.16 -8.17 -29.77
C ASP A 67 0.22 -9.60 -29.36
N THR A 68 0.88 -9.77 -28.20
CA THR A 68 1.28 -11.09 -27.71
C THR A 68 0.20 -11.79 -26.89
N ARG A 69 -0.81 -11.04 -26.41
CA ARG A 69 -1.81 -11.49 -25.41
C ARG A 69 -1.18 -11.98 -24.11
N GLU A 70 0.06 -11.61 -23.84
CA GLU A 70 0.77 -11.98 -22.62
C GLU A 70 0.55 -10.93 -21.52
N TRP A 71 0.51 -11.41 -20.28
CA TRP A 71 0.43 -10.56 -19.10
C TRP A 71 1.82 -10.07 -18.72
N SER A 72 1.97 -8.74 -18.64
CA SER A 72 3.15 -8.08 -18.09
C SER A 72 2.86 -7.61 -16.66
N ASP A 73 3.57 -8.17 -15.68
CA ASP A 73 3.49 -7.74 -14.29
C ASP A 73 3.97 -6.28 -14.13
N GLY A 74 3.24 -5.52 -13.32
CA GLY A 74 3.62 -4.18 -12.89
C GLY A 74 4.38 -4.19 -11.57
N VAL A 75 4.81 -3.01 -11.13
CA VAL A 75 5.57 -2.84 -9.88
C VAL A 75 4.76 -3.28 -8.66
N LEU A 76 3.47 -2.93 -8.61
CA LEU A 76 2.58 -3.29 -7.50
C LEU A 76 2.27 -4.78 -7.50
N THR A 77 1.97 -5.36 -8.67
CA THR A 77 1.64 -6.80 -8.79
C THR A 77 2.86 -7.68 -8.53
N SER A 78 4.04 -7.29 -9.02
CA SER A 78 5.30 -7.95 -8.67
C SER A 78 5.59 -7.88 -7.17
N SER A 79 5.43 -6.70 -6.55
CA SER A 79 5.56 -6.54 -5.09
C SER A 79 4.53 -7.39 -4.33
N ALA A 80 3.29 -7.45 -4.81
CA ALA A 80 2.22 -8.26 -4.24
C ALA A 80 2.58 -9.76 -4.24
N ARG A 81 3.12 -10.28 -5.35
CA ARG A 81 3.60 -11.67 -5.41
C ARG A 81 4.75 -11.93 -4.46
N GLN A 82 5.67 -10.97 -4.31
CA GLN A 82 6.78 -11.10 -3.38
C GLN A 82 6.29 -11.17 -1.93
N VAL A 83 5.40 -10.26 -1.51
CA VAL A 83 4.89 -10.25 -0.13
C VAL A 83 4.05 -11.48 0.22
N VAL A 84 3.33 -12.05 -0.74
CA VAL A 84 2.52 -13.28 -0.51
C VAL A 84 3.40 -14.54 -0.42
N ARG A 85 4.61 -14.51 -1.00
CA ARG A 85 5.59 -15.60 -0.85
C ARG A 85 6.33 -15.56 0.50
N GLU A 86 6.28 -14.44 1.21
CA GLU A 86 6.90 -14.31 2.52
C GLU A 86 6.16 -15.15 3.58
N PRO A 87 6.88 -15.69 4.58
CA PRO A 87 6.24 -16.37 5.70
C PRO A 87 5.39 -15.40 6.52
N GLN A 88 4.33 -15.91 7.16
CA GLN A 88 3.37 -15.10 7.93
C GLN A 88 3.99 -14.35 9.11
N GLU A 89 5.16 -14.78 9.58
CA GLU A 89 5.93 -14.13 10.64
C GLU A 89 6.57 -12.80 10.19
N VAL A 90 6.73 -12.61 8.88
CA VAL A 90 7.28 -11.39 8.29
C VAL A 90 6.15 -10.43 7.98
N SER A 91 6.21 -9.24 8.58
CA SER A 91 5.30 -8.14 8.24
C SER A 91 5.81 -7.44 6.97
N SER A 92 4.95 -7.29 5.97
CA SER A 92 5.31 -6.64 4.70
C SER A 92 4.50 -5.37 4.51
N TRP A 93 5.20 -4.25 4.33
CA TRP A 93 4.60 -2.94 4.15
C TRP A 93 4.81 -2.46 2.72
N ILE A 94 3.71 -2.28 1.99
CA ILE A 94 3.72 -1.69 0.67
C ILE A 94 3.46 -0.20 0.85
N VAL A 95 4.46 0.64 0.58
CA VAL A 95 4.42 2.09 0.75
C VAL A 95 4.25 2.75 -0.61
N CYS A 96 3.11 3.39 -0.82
CA CYS A 96 2.83 4.22 -1.98
C CYS A 96 3.14 5.69 -1.62
N ASP A 97 4.27 6.18 -2.11
CA ASP A 97 4.73 7.57 -1.91
C ASP A 97 4.33 8.41 -3.12
N GLY A 98 3.16 9.04 -3.04
CA GLY A 98 2.59 9.82 -4.13
C GLY A 98 1.10 10.12 -3.93
N ASP A 99 0.62 11.09 -4.69
CA ASP A 99 -0.79 11.50 -4.64
C ASP A 99 -1.73 10.34 -5.01
N ILE A 100 -2.88 10.31 -4.35
CA ILE A 100 -3.91 9.29 -4.58
C ILE A 100 -4.82 9.72 -5.72
N ASP A 101 -4.74 9.01 -6.85
CA ASP A 101 -5.65 9.22 -7.98
C ASP A 101 -6.75 8.14 -8.01
N PRO A 102 -8.00 8.52 -8.36
CA PRO A 102 -9.12 7.59 -8.50
C PRO A 102 -8.81 6.38 -9.38
N GLU A 103 -8.13 6.60 -10.50
CA GLU A 103 -7.95 5.59 -11.55
C GLU A 103 -7.20 4.34 -11.07
N TRP A 104 -6.20 4.51 -10.21
CA TRP A 104 -5.41 3.39 -9.70
C TRP A 104 -5.88 2.94 -8.32
N ILE A 105 -6.34 3.85 -7.45
CA ILE A 105 -6.79 3.49 -6.10
C ILE A 105 -8.05 2.63 -6.14
N GLU A 106 -8.92 2.81 -7.15
CA GLU A 106 -10.10 1.97 -7.33
C GLU A 106 -9.74 0.50 -7.55
N SER A 107 -8.62 0.23 -8.22
CA SER A 107 -8.12 -1.13 -8.44
C SER A 107 -7.66 -1.78 -7.12
N LEU A 108 -7.38 -0.99 -6.09
CA LEU A 108 -7.01 -1.44 -4.75
C LEU A 108 -8.20 -1.50 -3.79
N ASN A 109 -9.40 -1.06 -4.17
CA ASN A 109 -10.55 -1.07 -3.26
C ASN A 109 -10.88 -2.48 -2.71
N SER A 110 -10.72 -3.53 -3.53
CA SER A 110 -10.90 -4.93 -3.12
C SER A 110 -9.77 -5.46 -2.22
N VAL A 111 -8.58 -4.86 -2.33
CA VAL A 111 -7.45 -5.14 -1.44
C VAL A 111 -7.69 -4.51 -0.08
N LEU A 112 -8.18 -3.27 -0.07
CA LEU A 112 -8.45 -2.50 1.13
C LEU A 112 -9.74 -2.93 1.86
N ASP A 113 -10.56 -3.76 1.21
CA ASP A 113 -11.76 -4.35 1.79
C ASP A 113 -11.43 -5.58 2.67
N ASP A 114 -12.47 -6.12 3.32
CA ASP A 114 -12.36 -7.36 4.10
C ASP A 114 -11.89 -8.57 3.26
N ASN A 115 -12.08 -8.50 1.94
CA ASN A 115 -11.66 -9.54 0.99
C ASN A 115 -10.13 -9.67 0.86
N ARG A 116 -9.37 -8.60 1.09
CA ARG A 116 -7.90 -8.56 0.97
C ARG A 116 -7.38 -9.21 -0.32
N LEU A 117 -8.02 -8.88 -1.44
CA LEU A 117 -7.83 -9.56 -2.71
C LEU A 117 -7.48 -8.56 -3.81
N LEU A 118 -6.30 -8.71 -4.41
CA LEU A 118 -5.92 -8.00 -5.62
C LEU A 118 -6.39 -8.79 -6.83
N THR A 119 -7.29 -8.22 -7.63
CA THR A 119 -7.73 -8.82 -8.88
C THR A 119 -7.06 -8.10 -10.03
N MET A 120 -6.26 -8.84 -10.79
CA MET A 120 -5.57 -8.31 -11.97
C MET A 120 -6.52 -8.34 -13.18
N PRO A 121 -6.35 -7.41 -14.15
CA PRO A 121 -7.09 -7.43 -15.41
C PRO A 121 -6.97 -8.75 -16.19
N SER A 122 -5.90 -9.52 -16.00
CA SER A 122 -5.74 -10.89 -16.54
C SER A 122 -6.73 -11.91 -15.96
N GLY A 123 -7.45 -11.57 -14.90
CA GLY A 123 -8.33 -12.47 -14.16
C GLY A 123 -7.63 -13.20 -13.01
N GLU A 124 -6.30 -13.08 -12.88
CA GLU A 124 -5.56 -13.63 -11.75
C GLU A 124 -5.88 -12.86 -10.46
N ARG A 125 -5.97 -13.60 -9.34
CA ARG A 125 -6.34 -13.07 -8.04
C ARG A 125 -5.27 -13.40 -7.00
N ILE A 126 -4.74 -12.38 -6.34
CA ILE A 126 -3.73 -12.51 -5.29
C ILE A 126 -4.36 -12.15 -3.96
N GLN A 127 -4.44 -13.12 -3.05
CA GLN A 127 -4.98 -12.91 -1.70
C GLN A 127 -3.86 -12.56 -0.73
N PHE A 128 -4.07 -11.53 0.07
CA PHE A 128 -3.10 -11.08 1.07
C PHE A 128 -3.42 -11.63 2.46
N GLY A 129 -2.37 -11.99 3.19
CA GLY A 129 -2.46 -12.36 4.59
C GLY A 129 -2.60 -11.15 5.52
N PRO A 130 -2.88 -11.38 6.82
CA PRO A 130 -2.93 -10.33 7.84
C PRO A 130 -1.57 -9.70 8.15
N ASN A 131 -0.49 -10.24 7.60
CA ASN A 131 0.88 -9.73 7.72
C ASN A 131 1.22 -8.63 6.71
N VAL A 132 0.30 -8.30 5.78
CA VAL A 132 0.52 -7.28 4.75
C VAL A 132 -0.25 -6.01 5.08
N ASN A 133 0.44 -4.87 5.04
CA ASN A 133 -0.16 -3.56 5.17
C ASN A 133 0.18 -2.68 3.96
N PHE A 134 -0.78 -1.85 3.57
CA PHE A 134 -0.59 -0.78 2.60
C PHE A 134 -0.51 0.56 3.33
N LEU A 135 0.57 1.30 3.10
CA LEU A 135 0.73 2.67 3.58
C LEU A 135 0.70 3.60 2.38
N PHE A 136 -0.13 4.63 2.45
CA PHE A 136 -0.19 5.68 1.45
C PHE A 136 0.32 6.98 2.06
N GLU A 137 1.26 7.64 1.40
CA GLU A 137 1.75 8.96 1.79
C GLU A 137 1.28 9.96 0.74
N THR A 138 0.37 10.86 1.12
CA THR A 138 -0.20 11.87 0.22
C THR A 138 -0.16 13.27 0.83
N HIS A 139 -0.14 14.29 -0.02
CA HIS A 139 -0.28 15.67 0.43
C HIS A 139 -1.70 15.95 0.93
N ASP A 140 -2.67 15.59 0.10
CA ASP A 140 -4.09 15.76 0.34
C ASP A 140 -4.90 14.60 -0.26
N LEU A 141 -6.18 14.56 0.10
CA LEU A 141 -7.14 13.54 -0.33
C LEU A 141 -8.21 14.13 -1.24
N SER A 142 -7.95 15.27 -1.90
CA SER A 142 -8.97 16.00 -2.66
C SER A 142 -9.54 15.18 -3.82
N CYS A 143 -8.72 14.30 -4.40
CA CYS A 143 -9.10 13.41 -5.49
C CYS A 143 -9.61 12.04 -5.01
N ALA A 144 -9.52 11.72 -3.71
CA ALA A 144 -9.93 10.41 -3.20
C ALA A 144 -11.44 10.35 -2.95
N SER A 145 -12.08 9.26 -3.37
CA SER A 145 -13.51 9.06 -3.11
C SER A 145 -13.78 8.83 -1.61
N PRO A 146 -14.94 9.28 -1.07
CA PRO A 146 -15.32 9.02 0.32
C PRO A 146 -15.36 7.53 0.67
N ALA A 147 -15.69 6.68 -0.31
CA ALA A 147 -15.73 5.23 -0.15
C ALA A 147 -14.33 4.63 0.05
N THR A 148 -13.32 5.18 -0.62
CA THR A 148 -11.92 4.75 -0.44
C THR A 148 -11.39 5.23 0.90
N ILE A 149 -11.71 6.48 1.27
CA ILE A 149 -11.33 7.08 2.56
C ILE A 149 -11.91 6.29 3.73
N SER A 150 -13.17 5.84 3.66
CA SER A 150 -13.81 5.11 4.76
C SER A 150 -13.22 3.72 5.04
N ARG A 151 -12.60 3.10 4.02
CA ARG A 151 -11.97 1.77 4.12
C ARG A 151 -10.58 1.83 4.76
N MET A 152 -9.87 2.94 4.60
CA MET A 152 -8.52 3.10 5.12
C MET A 152 -8.48 3.80 6.48
N GLY A 153 -7.44 3.50 7.28
CA GLY A 153 -7.10 4.32 8.43
C GLY A 153 -6.50 5.65 7.95
N MET A 154 -6.75 6.76 8.64
CA MET A 154 -6.18 8.05 8.28
C MET A 154 -5.40 8.64 9.44
N ILE A 155 -4.23 9.18 9.14
CA ILE A 155 -3.37 9.87 10.11
C ILE A 155 -2.98 11.20 9.51
N PHE A 156 -3.31 12.27 10.22
CA PHE A 156 -2.98 13.63 9.85
C PHE A 156 -1.73 14.09 10.61
N LEU A 157 -0.84 14.76 9.88
CA LEU A 157 0.40 15.39 10.35
C LEU A 157 0.41 16.88 10.06
#